data_AF-A0A427XXD2-F1
#
_entry.id   AF-A0A427XXD2-F1
#
_cell.length_a   1.000
_cell.length_b   1.000
_cell.length_c   1.000
_cell.angle_alpha   90.00
_cell.angle_beta   90.00
_cell.angle_gamma   90.00
#
_symmetry.space_group_name_H-M   'P 1'
#
loop_
_entity.id
_entity.type
_entity.pdbx_description
1 polymer ?
#
loop_
_entity_poly.entity_id
_entity_poly.type
_entity_poly.pdbx_seq_one_letter_code
_entity_poly.pdbx_strand_id
1 'polypeptide(L)'
;MKSLPPNSDIPWQRVISSRGVISPRGDLGLGVARQKERLEAEGVEVDTVSGLGERVDLRTYGWFPEVGQMGLDAWLAQAQGQAQAGGGAGGGAGQQAAPEDGS
;
A
#
# COMPACT_ATOMS: atom_id res chain seq x y z
N MET A 1 5.47 14.89 1.22
CA MET A 1 4.21 14.63 0.50
C MET A 1 3.09 14.51 1.53
N LYS A 2 2.19 15.51 1.64
CA LYS A 2 1.02 15.51 2.55
C LYS A 2 -0.18 16.01 1.75
N SER A 3 -0.92 15.11 1.11
CA SER A 3 -2.21 15.43 0.53
C SER A 3 -3.06 14.16 0.49
N LEU A 4 -3.84 13.96 1.55
CA LEU A 4 -5.05 13.17 1.44
C LEU A 4 -6.20 14.15 1.21
N PRO A 5 -7.12 13.86 0.29
CA PRO A 5 -8.31 14.69 0.14
C PRO A 5 -9.08 14.75 1.48
N PRO A 6 -9.74 15.87 1.78
CA PRO A 6 -10.65 15.94 2.92
C PRO A 6 -11.71 14.83 2.77
N ASN A 7 -12.02 14.12 3.86
CA ASN A 7 -12.91 12.94 3.92
C ASN A 7 -12.37 11.66 3.27
N SER A 8 -11.05 11.50 3.15
CA SER A 8 -10.47 10.19 2.80
C SER A 8 -10.70 9.17 3.92
N ASP A 9 -11.18 7.97 3.55
CA ASP A 9 -11.33 6.81 4.45
C ASP A 9 -9.99 6.22 4.91
N ILE A 10 -8.88 6.77 4.43
CA ILE A 10 -7.54 6.31 4.80
C ILE A 10 -7.24 6.72 6.26
N PRO A 11 -6.95 5.76 7.15
CA PRO A 11 -6.69 6.02 8.57
C PRO A 11 -5.28 6.56 8.79
N TRP A 12 -4.99 7.74 8.22
CA TRP A 12 -3.68 8.38 8.26
C TRP A 12 -3.15 8.64 9.69
N GLN A 13 -4.05 8.75 10.67
CA GLN A 13 -3.73 8.95 12.07
C GLN A 13 -2.88 7.82 12.65
N ARG A 14 -2.97 6.60 12.08
CA ARG A 14 -2.19 5.43 12.51
C ARG A 14 -0.73 5.47 12.06
N VAL A 15 -0.36 6.41 11.20
CA VAL A 15 1.02 6.55 10.69
C VAL A 15 1.79 7.54 11.56
N ILE A 16 2.71 7.00 12.36
CA ILE A 16 3.61 7.76 13.24
C ILE A 16 5.07 7.48 12.90
N SER A 17 5.99 8.29 13.44
CA SER A 17 7.43 8.08 13.19
C SER A 17 7.92 6.76 13.78
N SER A 18 9.03 6.22 13.26
CA SER A 18 9.66 5.00 13.78
C SER A 18 10.12 5.11 15.25
N ARG A 19 10.23 6.33 15.77
CA ARG A 19 10.49 6.61 17.19
C ARG A 19 9.25 6.51 18.09
N GLY A 20 8.08 6.25 17.51
CA GLY A 20 6.79 6.28 18.20
C GLY A 20 6.28 7.69 18.49
N VAL A 21 6.89 8.74 17.92
CA VAL A 21 6.50 10.14 18.18
C VAL A 21 5.61 10.65 17.06
N ILE A 22 4.55 11.38 17.43
CA ILE A 22 3.70 12.10 16.48
C ILE A 22 4.49 13.31 15.93
N SER A 23 4.83 13.27 14.64
CA SER A 23 5.67 14.30 14.02
C SER A 23 4.95 15.64 13.88
N PRO A 24 5.53 16.76 14.38
CA PRO A 24 5.03 18.11 14.09
C PRO A 24 5.07 18.42 12.60
N ARG A 25 4.11 19.23 12.12
CA ARG A 25 3.97 19.50 10.66
C ARG A 25 4.02 20.99 10.31
N GLY A 26 4.64 21.81 11.15
CA GLY A 26 4.75 23.26 10.94
C GLY A 26 3.42 24.01 11.09
N ASP A 27 2.37 23.33 11.58
CA ASP A 27 1.01 23.84 11.77
C ASP A 27 0.75 24.25 13.23
N LEU A 28 1.77 24.83 13.88
CA LEU A 28 1.74 25.26 15.29
C LEU A 28 1.25 24.17 16.27
N GLY A 29 1.45 22.90 15.93
CA GLY A 29 1.04 21.76 16.76
C GLY A 29 -0.41 21.29 16.57
N LEU A 30 -1.21 21.97 15.75
CA LEU A 30 -2.60 21.56 15.48
C LEU A 30 -2.69 20.17 14.86
N GLY A 31 -1.75 19.81 13.99
CA GLY A 31 -1.68 18.48 13.39
C GLY A 31 -1.35 17.39 14.41
N VAL A 32 -0.53 17.72 15.41
CA VAL A 32 -0.18 16.80 16.50
C VAL A 32 -1.41 16.57 17.38
N ALA A 33 -2.09 17.64 17.81
CA ALA A 33 -3.29 17.56 18.64
C ALA A 33 -4.40 16.73 17.96
N ARG A 34 -4.68 17.00 16.68
CA ARG A 34 -5.69 16.24 15.92
C ARG A 34 -5.31 14.77 15.75
N GLN A 35 -4.03 14.46 15.57
CA GLN A 35 -3.60 13.07 15.44
C GLN A 35 -3.71 12.33 16.79
N LYS A 36 -3.33 13.00 17.89
CA LYS A 36 -3.49 12.49 19.26
C LYS A 36 -4.94 12.16 19.58
N GLU A 37 -5.86 13.11 19.40
CA GLU A 37 -7.30 12.92 19.66
C GLU A 37 -7.87 11.71 18.92
N ARG A 38 -7.50 11.53 17.64
CA ARG A 38 -7.99 10.40 16.84
C ARG A 38 -7.39 9.06 17.26
N LEU A 39 -6.16 9.03 17.76
CA LEU A 39 -5.54 7.82 18.31
C LEU A 39 -6.19 7.44 19.65
N GLU A 40 -6.40 8.42 20.53
CA GLU A 40 -7.05 8.21 21.83
C GLU A 40 -8.51 7.72 21.66
N ALA A 41 -9.23 8.23 20.65
CA ALA A 41 -10.57 7.75 20.30
C ALA A 41 -10.60 6.28 19.83
N GLU A 42 -9.47 5.75 19.35
CA GLU A 42 -9.29 4.34 19.00
C GLU A 42 -8.78 3.49 20.18
N GLY A 43 -8.59 4.10 21.36
CA GLY A 43 -8.07 3.44 22.55
C GLY A 43 -6.54 3.32 22.58
N VAL A 44 -5.82 4.09 21.77
CA VAL A 44 -4.35 4.15 21.80
C VAL A 44 -3.91 5.17 22.84
N GLU A 45 -3.10 4.73 23.80
CA GLU A 45 -2.51 5.62 24.80
C GLU A 45 -1.40 6.48 24.18
N VAL A 46 -1.45 7.79 24.46
CA VAL A 46 -0.50 8.79 23.97
C VAL A 46 0.10 9.56 25.15
N ASP A 47 1.37 9.31 25.44
CA ASP A 47 2.12 9.96 26.50
C ASP A 47 2.70 11.30 26.05
N THR A 48 2.48 12.35 26.83
CA THR A 48 3.16 13.63 26.64
C THR A 48 4.52 13.60 27.35
N VAL A 49 5.61 13.43 26.58
CA VAL A 49 6.97 13.35 27.13
C VAL A 49 7.69 14.69 26.96
N SER A 50 8.16 15.27 28.07
CA SER A 50 8.88 16.54 28.06
C SER A 50 10.12 16.49 27.15
N GLY A 51 10.26 17.48 26.28
CA GLY A 51 11.36 17.56 25.30
C GLY A 51 11.25 16.62 24.09
N LEU A 52 10.28 15.70 24.07
CA LEU A 52 10.09 14.72 22.99
C LEU A 52 8.77 14.91 22.22
N GLY A 53 7.70 15.33 22.91
CA GLY A 53 6.36 15.49 22.38
C GLY A 53 5.45 14.29 22.69
N GLU A 54 4.38 14.15 21.89
CA GLU A 54 3.39 13.09 22.03
C GLU A 54 3.93 11.75 21.51
N ARG A 55 3.97 10.73 22.37
CA ARG A 55 4.59 9.43 22.12
C ARG A 55 3.60 8.28 22.32
N VAL A 56 3.69 7.29 21.43
CA VAL A 56 2.98 6.01 21.50
C VAL A 56 3.99 4.89 21.72
N ASP A 57 3.67 3.94 22.60
CA ASP A 57 4.46 2.72 22.73
C ASP A 57 4.21 1.76 21.56
N LEU A 58 5.16 1.74 20.61
CA LEU A 58 5.10 0.86 19.45
C LEU A 58 5.17 -0.62 19.80
N ARG A 59 5.65 -1.01 20.99
CA ARG A 59 5.62 -2.42 21.40
C ARG A 59 4.21 -2.91 21.68
N THR A 60 3.35 -2.01 22.13
CA THR A 60 1.95 -2.28 22.49
C THR A 60 1.02 -2.06 21.29
N TYR A 61 1.22 -0.98 20.53
CA TYR A 61 0.31 -0.57 19.46
C TYR A 61 0.87 -0.70 18.03
N GLY A 62 2.12 -1.14 17.88
CA GLY A 62 2.76 -1.27 16.57
C GLY A 62 2.20 -2.43 15.75
N TRP A 63 2.07 -2.21 14.44
CA TRP A 63 1.70 -3.26 13.50
C TRP A 63 2.94 -3.80 12.79
N PHE A 64 3.34 -5.03 13.14
CA PHE A 64 4.50 -5.72 12.59
C PHE A 64 4.05 -7.03 11.92
N PRO A 65 3.46 -6.96 10.71
CA PRO A 65 3.07 -8.16 9.99
C PRO A 65 4.31 -9.00 9.63
N GLU A 66 4.11 -10.30 9.49
CA GLU A 66 5.13 -11.16 8.90
C GLU A 66 5.50 -10.65 7.51
N VAL A 67 6.78 -10.78 7.16
CA VAL A 67 7.23 -10.50 5.79
C VAL A 67 6.46 -11.46 4.87
N GLY A 68 5.71 -10.90 3.93
CA GLY A 68 4.93 -11.71 2.99
C GLY A 68 5.80 -12.77 2.32
N GLN A 69 5.23 -13.96 2.09
CA GLN A 69 5.95 -15.11 1.51
C GLN A 69 6.55 -14.81 0.11
N MET A 70 6.11 -13.74 -0.55
CA MET A 70 6.57 -13.36 -1.87
C MET A 70 7.28 -12.01 -1.83
N GLY A 71 8.58 -12.02 -2.15
CA GLY A 71 9.35 -10.79 -2.35
C GLY A 71 8.86 -10.00 -3.57
N LEU A 72 9.20 -8.71 -3.63
CA LEU A 72 8.83 -7.83 -4.74
C LEU A 72 9.28 -8.40 -6.10
N ASP A 73 10.48 -8.98 -6.17
CA ASP A 73 11.01 -9.58 -7.40
C ASP A 73 10.20 -10.81 -7.85
N ALA A 74 9.81 -11.66 -6.90
CA ALA A 74 8.97 -12.82 -7.17
C ALA A 74 7.56 -12.40 -7.60
N TRP A 75 7.01 -11.34 -6.99
CA TRP A 75 5.74 -10.75 -7.38
C TRP A 75 5.79 -10.17 -8.80
N LEU A 76 6.85 -9.43 -9.14
CA LEU A 76 7.05 -8.85 -10.48
C LEU A 76 7.20 -9.93 -11.56
N ALA A 77 7.95 -11.01 -11.28
CA ALA A 77 8.11 -12.12 -12.22
C ALA A 77 6.79 -12.84 -12.50
N GLN A 78 5.97 -13.06 -11.46
CA GLN A 78 4.65 -13.67 -11.61
C GLN A 78 3.69 -12.79 -12.42
N ALA A 79 3.66 -11.48 -12.14
CA ALA A 79 2.80 -10.53 -12.85
C ALA A 79 3.09 -10.47 -14.35
N GLN A 80 4.37 -10.58 -14.74
CA GLN A 80 4.79 -10.60 -16.14
C GLN A 80 4.48 -11.93 -16.85
N GLY A 81 4.58 -13.06 -16.13
CA GLY A 81 4.22 -14.38 -16.68
C GLY A 81 2.74 -14.52 -17.03
N GLN A 82 1.84 -13.87 -16.27
CA GLN A 82 0.40 -13.87 -16.57
C GLN A 82 0.04 -13.06 -17.83
N ALA A 83 0.84 -12.04 -18.18
CA ALA A 83 0.62 -11.26 -19.40
C ALA A 83 0.93 -12.05 -20.69
N GLN A 84 1.83 -13.04 -20.64
CA GLN A 84 2.20 -13.86 -21.81
C GLN A 84 1.25 -15.03 -22.06
N ALA A 85 0.48 -15.48 -21.05
CA ALA A 85 -0.45 -16.61 -21.18
C ALA A 85 -1.79 -16.25 -21.87
N GLY A 86 -2.07 -14.96 -22.11
CA GLY A 86 -3.30 -14.49 -22.75
C GLY A 86 -3.24 -14.28 -24.28
N GLY A 87 -2.09 -14.54 -24.93
CA GLY A 87 -1.82 -14.15 -26.32
C GLY A 87 -1.85 -15.26 -27.38
N GLY A 88 -2.53 -16.39 -27.13
CA GLY A 88 -2.44 -17.57 -27.99
C GLY A 88 -3.77 -18.14 -28.46
N ALA A 89 -4.45 -17.49 -29.41
CA ALA A 89 -5.36 -18.15 -30.35
C ALA A 89 -5.64 -17.25 -31.56
N GLY A 90 -4.95 -17.48 -32.68
CA GLY A 90 -5.21 -16.75 -33.92
C GLY A 90 -4.19 -17.00 -35.02
N GLY A 91 -3.77 -18.24 -35.24
CA GLY A 91 -2.85 -18.61 -36.31
C GLY A 91 -3.18 -19.99 -36.88
N GLY A 92 -4.05 -20.02 -37.88
CA GLY A 92 -4.36 -21.20 -38.68
C GLY A 92 -4.45 -20.80 -40.15
N ALA A 93 -3.29 -20.68 -40.80
CA ALA A 93 -3.16 -20.43 -42.22
C ALA A 93 -3.41 -21.71 -43.02
N GLY A 94 -4.17 -21.57 -44.11
CA GLY A 94 -4.01 -22.25 -45.40
C GLY A 94 -4.07 -23.78 -45.44
N GLN A 95 -5.05 -24.31 -46.18
CA GLN A 95 -4.86 -25.33 -47.23
C GLN A 95 -6.22 -25.78 -47.77
N GLN A 96 -6.47 -25.50 -49.05
CA GLN A 96 -7.14 -26.45 -49.94
C GLN A 96 -6.84 -26.02 -51.39
N ALA A 97 -5.81 -26.65 -51.95
CA ALA A 97 -5.71 -26.86 -53.37
C ALA A 97 -6.78 -27.88 -53.78
N ALA A 98 -7.45 -27.62 -54.91
CA ALA A 98 -8.20 -28.64 -55.63
C ALA A 98 -7.70 -28.64 -57.09
N PRO A 99 -7.59 -29.82 -57.72
CA PRO A 99 -6.80 -30.03 -58.91
C PRO A 99 -7.56 -29.70 -60.19
N GLU A 100 -6.77 -29.75 -61.25
CA GLU A 100 -7.04 -29.33 -62.61
C GLU A 100 -7.92 -30.33 -63.38
N ASP A 101 -8.54 -29.81 -64.44
CA ASP A 101 -8.84 -30.45 -65.73
C ASP A 101 -10.20 -31.17 -65.94
N GLY A 102 -10.83 -30.89 -67.10
CA GLY A 102 -11.90 -31.74 -67.63
C GLY A 102 -13.06 -31.10 -68.42
N SER A 103 -12.77 -30.63 -69.64
CA SER A 103 -13.66 -30.50 -70.84
C SER A 103 -14.76 -29.43 -70.90
#